data_AF-A0A951DE64-F1
#
_entry.id   AF-A0A951DE64-F1
#
_cell.length_a   1.000
_cell.length_b   1.000
_cell.length_c   1.000
_cell.angle_alpha   90.00
_cell.angle_beta   90.00
_cell.angle_gamma   90.00
#
_symmetry.space_group_name_H-M   'P 1'
#
loop_
_entity.id
_entity.type
_entity.pdbx_description
1 polymer ?
#
loop_
_entity_poly.entity_id
_entity_poly.type
_entity_poly.pdbx_seq_one_letter_code
_entity_poly.pdbx_strand_id
1 'polypeptide(L)'
;GTAQVASSDLTKGAKLRSSLANNAWFVGFAPMDRPEIAVVALFENGEESYNAVPIVRDVLKAYFDKKARQNRQPDQTAATRFIPRLFAPRGQLASLLPPIPGSALQ
;
A
#
# COMPACT_ATOMS: atom_id res chain seq x y z
N GLY A 1 5.82 -24.48 3.30
CA GLY A 1 5.67 -25.73 4.06
C GLY A 1 4.34 -26.38 3.72
N THR A 2 4.25 -27.70 3.89
CA THR A 2 2.97 -28.43 3.81
C THR A 2 2.52 -28.76 5.23
N ALA A 3 1.27 -28.49 5.57
CA ALA A 3 0.68 -28.91 6.83
C ALA A 3 -0.18 -30.15 6.56
N GLN A 4 0.25 -31.31 7.06
CA GLN A 4 -0.43 -32.57 6.81
C GLN A 4 -1.68 -32.69 7.69
N VAL A 5 -2.81 -32.99 7.07
CA VAL A 5 -4.11 -33.11 7.75
C VAL A 5 -4.35 -34.54 8.23
N ALA A 6 -3.68 -35.54 7.63
CA ALA A 6 -3.75 -36.92 8.09
C ALA A 6 -2.55 -37.79 7.72
N SER A 7 -2.45 -38.90 8.44
CA SER A 7 -1.50 -39.98 8.18
C SER A 7 -1.73 -40.61 6.80
N SER A 8 -0.63 -40.95 6.13
CA SER A 8 -0.57 -41.54 4.78
C SER A 8 -1.40 -42.81 4.60
N ASP A 9 -1.72 -43.52 5.69
CA ASP A 9 -2.52 -44.75 5.65
C ASP A 9 -4.02 -44.48 5.46
N LEU A 10 -4.53 -43.32 5.89
CA LEU A 10 -5.94 -42.93 5.74
C LEU A 10 -6.25 -42.32 4.37
N THR A 11 -5.23 -41.80 3.67
CA THR A 11 -5.35 -41.21 2.33
C THR A 11 -5.42 -42.20 1.18
N LYS A 12 -5.25 -43.52 1.43
CA LYS A 12 -5.29 -44.58 0.39
C LYS A 12 -6.71 -44.87 -0.13
N GLY A 13 -7.76 -44.46 0.59
CA GLY A 13 -9.14 -44.53 0.10
C GLY A 13 -9.46 -43.36 -0.83
N ALA A 14 -9.73 -43.62 -2.12
CA ALA A 14 -10.00 -42.58 -3.13
C ALA A 14 -11.10 -41.57 -2.72
N LYS A 15 -12.08 -41.99 -1.91
CA LYS A 15 -13.18 -41.15 -1.40
C LYS A 15 -12.76 -40.13 -0.33
N LEU A 16 -11.63 -40.34 0.33
CA LEU A 16 -11.13 -39.57 1.46
C LEU A 16 -10.03 -38.57 1.05
N ARG A 17 -9.36 -38.81 -0.09
CA ARG A 17 -8.23 -38.01 -0.60
C ARG A 17 -8.54 -36.51 -0.74
N SER A 18 -9.76 -36.15 -1.15
CA SER A 18 -10.18 -34.74 -1.28
C SER A 18 -10.39 -34.04 0.07
N SER A 19 -10.85 -34.76 1.09
CA SER A 19 -11.10 -34.22 2.44
C SER A 19 -9.85 -34.18 3.31
N LEU A 20 -8.80 -34.89 2.91
CA LEU A 20 -7.55 -35.05 3.64
C LEU A 20 -6.35 -34.48 2.86
N ALA A 21 -6.63 -33.64 1.85
CA ALA A 21 -5.60 -32.94 1.11
C ALA A 21 -4.78 -32.08 2.09
N ASN A 22 -3.46 -32.09 1.93
CA ASN A 22 -2.59 -31.31 2.79
C ASN A 22 -2.86 -29.82 2.58
N ASN A 23 -2.72 -29.05 3.65
CA ASN A 23 -2.79 -27.60 3.53
C ASN A 23 -1.43 -27.08 3.04
N ALA A 24 -1.46 -26.08 2.17
CA ALA A 24 -0.27 -25.37 1.75
C ALA A 24 -0.12 -24.12 2.61
N TRP A 25 1.09 -23.85 3.11
CA TRP A 25 1.34 -22.60 3.81
C TRP A 25 2.70 -22.01 3.44
N PHE A 26 2.76 -20.69 3.45
CA PHE A 26 3.96 -19.94 3.13
C PHE A 26 4.07 -18.71 4.02
N VAL A 27 5.31 -18.38 4.37
CA VAL A 27 5.65 -17.18 5.14
C VAL A 27 6.69 -16.40 4.35
N GLY A 28 6.44 -15.11 4.13
CA GLY A 28 7.38 -14.21 3.50
C GLY A 28 7.48 -12.90 4.27
N PHE A 29 8.64 -12.26 4.22
CA PHE A 29 8.87 -10.94 4.81
C PHE A 29 9.64 -10.06 3.84
N ALA A 30 9.48 -8.75 3.98
CA ALA A 30 10.16 -7.78 3.12
C ALA A 30 10.28 -6.40 3.80
N PRO A 31 11.23 -5.56 3.37
CA PRO A 31 12.43 -5.88 2.57
C PRO A 31 13.42 -6.80 3.32
N MET A 32 14.38 -7.41 2.61
CA MET A 32 15.36 -8.35 3.19
C MET A 32 16.27 -7.69 4.23
N ASP A 33 16.78 -6.50 3.92
CA ASP A 33 17.78 -5.81 4.77
C ASP A 33 17.16 -5.23 6.04
N ARG A 34 15.90 -4.77 5.94
CA ARG A 34 15.15 -4.17 7.06
C ARG A 34 13.68 -4.55 6.96
N PRO A 35 13.29 -5.73 7.46
CA PRO A 35 11.92 -6.23 7.38
C PRO A 35 10.94 -5.24 8.00
N GLU A 36 9.91 -4.86 7.25
CA GLU A 36 8.84 -3.97 7.72
C GLU A 36 7.46 -4.64 7.71
N ILE A 37 7.31 -5.73 6.95
CA ILE A 37 6.11 -6.55 6.91
C ILE A 37 6.49 -8.04 6.85
N ALA A 38 5.75 -8.86 7.59
CA ALA A 38 5.73 -10.31 7.48
C ALA A 38 4.31 -10.76 7.15
N VAL A 39 4.18 -11.71 6.22
CA VAL A 39 2.91 -12.21 5.70
C VAL A 39 2.91 -13.72 5.79
N VAL A 40 1.86 -14.28 6.37
CA VAL A 40 1.60 -15.72 6.43
C VAL A 40 0.33 -16.00 5.62
N ALA A 41 0.39 -16.92 4.68
CA ALA A 41 -0.78 -17.44 3.98
C ALA A 41 -0.93 -18.93 4.25
N LEU A 42 -2.13 -19.33 4.66
CA LEU A 42 -2.58 -20.71 4.73
C LEU A 42 -3.61 -20.91 3.61
N PHE A 43 -3.35 -21.87 2.74
CA PHE A 43 -4.25 -22.28 1.68
C PHE A 43 -4.73 -23.70 1.98
N GLU A 44 -5.98 -23.80 2.41
CA GLU A 44 -6.66 -25.06 2.71
C GLU A 44 -6.76 -25.93 1.47
N ASN A 45 -6.48 -27.23 1.63
CA ASN A 45 -6.44 -28.20 0.53
C ASN A 45 -5.48 -27.79 -0.61
N GLY A 46 -4.52 -26.91 -0.33
CA GLY A 46 -3.58 -26.38 -1.31
C GLY A 46 -2.50 -27.38 -1.74
N GLU A 47 -2.44 -28.55 -1.11
CA GLU A 47 -1.50 -29.69 -1.31
C GLU A 47 -0.02 -29.32 -1.15
N GLU A 48 0.47 -28.44 -2.01
CA GLU A 48 1.85 -28.02 -2.11
C GLU A 48 2.05 -26.56 -1.71
N SER A 49 3.13 -26.28 -0.98
CA SER A 49 3.46 -24.94 -0.49
C SER A 49 3.54 -23.87 -1.58
N TYR A 50 3.91 -24.26 -2.80
CA TYR A 50 4.03 -23.36 -3.94
C TYR A 50 2.71 -22.64 -4.23
N ASN A 51 1.57 -23.29 -3.99
CA ASN A 51 0.26 -22.70 -4.24
C ASN A 51 -0.08 -21.53 -3.29
N ALA A 52 0.57 -21.45 -2.13
CA ALA A 52 0.43 -20.32 -1.19
C ALA A 52 1.38 -19.15 -1.50
N VAL A 53 2.39 -19.35 -2.35
CA VAL A 53 3.41 -18.32 -2.68
C VAL A 53 2.84 -17.11 -3.43
N PRO A 54 1.99 -17.28 -4.48
CA PRO A 54 1.40 -16.15 -5.19
C PRO A 54 0.57 -15.24 -4.28
N ILE A 55 -0.14 -15.82 -3.29
CA ILE A 55 -0.94 -15.07 -2.33
C ILE A 55 -0.04 -14.11 -1.53
N VAL A 56 1.05 -14.63 -0.97
CA VAL A 56 2.01 -13.81 -0.20
C VAL A 56 2.67 -12.76 -1.08
N ARG A 57 3.06 -13.12 -2.32
CA ARG A 57 3.65 -12.17 -3.29
C ARG A 57 2.71 -11.01 -3.59
N ASP A 58 1.44 -11.29 -3.85
CA ASP A 58 0.47 -10.27 -4.25
C ASP A 58 0.14 -9.33 -3.09
N VAL A 59 0.09 -9.84 -1.85
CA VAL A 59 -0.05 -9.02 -0.63
C VAL A 59 1.17 -8.11 -0.45
N LEU A 60 2.38 -8.66 -0.57
CA LEU A 60 3.62 -7.86 -0.46
C LEU A 60 3.65 -6.77 -1.53
N LYS A 61 3.32 -7.10 -2.78
CA LYS A 61 3.24 -6.14 -3.89
C LYS A 61 2.24 -5.02 -3.59
N ALA A 62 1.02 -5.38 -3.16
CA ALA A 62 -0.01 -4.40 -2.84
C ALA A 62 0.41 -3.46 -1.71
N TYR A 63 1.12 -3.97 -0.69
CA TYR A 63 1.66 -3.17 0.41
C TYR A 63 2.65 -2.11 -0.08
N PHE A 64 3.66 -2.50 -0.87
CA PHE A 64 4.66 -1.56 -1.40
C PHE A 64 4.06 -0.60 -2.44
N ASP A 65 3.15 -1.06 -3.29
CA ASP A 65 2.44 -0.20 -4.25
C ASP A 65 1.64 0.89 -3.52
N LYS A 66 0.97 0.54 -2.41
CA LYS A 66 0.23 1.51 -1.58
C LYS A 66 1.16 2.54 -0.96
N LYS A 67 2.28 2.09 -0.39
CA LYS A 67 3.29 2.95 0.22
C LYS A 67 3.91 3.92 -0.79
N ALA A 68 4.21 3.44 -2.01
CA ALA A 68 4.71 4.28 -3.09
C ALA A 68 3.71 5.36 -3.53
N ARG A 69 2.40 5.04 -3.58
CA ARG A 69 1.35 6.03 -3.88
C ARG A 69 1.23 7.10 -2.79
N GLN A 70 1.31 6.70 -1.52
CA GLN A 70 1.26 7.64 -0.39
C GLN A 70 2.46 8.59 -0.40
N ASN A 71 3.66 8.07 -0.68
CA ASN A 71 4.86 8.90 -0.80
C ASN A 71 4.81 9.84 -2.03
N ARG A 72 4.04 9.49 -3.07
CA ARG A 72 3.95 10.29 -4.29
C ARG A 72 2.99 11.47 -4.16
N GLN A 73 2.01 11.47 -3.25
CA GLN A 73 1.10 12.61 -3.09
C GLN A 73 1.88 13.84 -2.64
N PRO A 74 2.16 14.81 -3.54
CA PRO A 74 2.78 16.06 -3.15
C PRO A 74 1.64 16.93 -2.63
N ASP A 75 1.68 17.24 -1.34
CA ASP A 75 1.22 18.53 -0.84
C ASP A 75 -0.16 19.00 -1.36
N GLN A 76 -1.23 18.22 -1.11
CA GLN A 76 -2.60 18.74 -1.28
C GLN A 76 -2.93 19.87 -0.28
N THR A 77 -2.01 20.20 0.64
CA THR A 77 -2.02 21.43 1.43
C THR A 77 -1.90 22.69 0.57
N ALA A 78 -1.43 22.59 -0.68
CA ALA A 78 -1.41 23.72 -1.61
C ALA A 78 -2.83 24.15 -2.09
N ALA A 79 -3.84 23.28 -2.01
CA ALA A 79 -5.22 23.64 -2.35
C ALA A 79 -5.91 24.50 -1.27
N THR A 80 -5.29 24.69 -0.10
CA THR A 80 -5.70 25.73 0.86
C THR A 80 -5.20 27.12 0.46
N ARG A 81 -4.33 27.26 -0.55
CA ARG A 81 -3.85 28.57 -1.01
C ARG A 81 -4.69 29.22 -2.11
N PHE A 82 -5.75 28.57 -2.58
CA PHE A 82 -6.81 29.26 -3.31
C PHE A 82 -7.81 29.81 -2.30
N ILE A 83 -7.42 30.88 -1.62
CA ILE A 83 -8.38 31.84 -1.07
C ILE A 83 -8.67 32.78 -2.23
N PRO A 84 -9.79 32.70 -2.96
CA PRO A 84 -10.21 33.85 -3.73
C PRO A 84 -10.59 34.88 -2.68
N ARG A 85 -9.72 35.85 -2.44
CA ARG A 85 -10.05 37.12 -1.79
C ARG A 85 -11.03 37.89 -2.70
N LEU A 86 -12.16 37.29 -3.06
CA LEU A 86 -13.16 37.91 -3.92
C LEU A 86 -14.11 38.86 -3.17
N PHE A 87 -13.90 39.03 -1.87
CA PHE A 87 -14.66 39.99 -1.07
C PHE A 87 -13.72 40.96 -0.35
N ALA A 88 -13.08 41.84 -1.12
CA ALA A 88 -12.60 43.11 -0.57
C ALA A 88 -13.72 44.16 -0.80
N PRO A 89 -14.25 44.80 0.26
CA PRO A 89 -15.25 45.86 0.10
C PRO A 89 -14.66 47.01 -0.72
N ARG A 90 -15.54 47.63 -1.52
CA ARG A 90 -15.27 48.50 -2.68
C ARG A 90 -14.66 49.88 -2.34
N GLY A 91 -13.68 49.95 -1.44
CA GLY A 91 -13.09 51.21 -0.97
C GLY A 91 -11.62 51.17 -0.57
N GLN A 92 -10.90 50.05 -0.75
CA GLN A 92 -9.52 49.89 -0.27
C GLN A 92 -8.50 49.59 -1.38
N LEU A 93 -8.67 50.19 -2.56
CA LEU A 93 -7.75 50.03 -3.69
C LEU A 93 -6.55 51.02 -3.67
N ALA A 94 -6.54 52.01 -2.76
CA ALA A 94 -5.58 53.11 -2.80
C ALA A 94 -4.24 52.85 -2.09
N SER A 95 -4.12 51.81 -1.25
CA SER A 95 -2.90 51.57 -0.44
C SER A 95 -1.98 50.47 -0.98
N LEU A 96 -2.28 49.92 -2.16
CA LEU A 96 -1.58 48.76 -2.72
C LEU A 96 -0.74 49.05 -3.97
N LEU A 97 -0.56 50.32 -4.33
CA LEU A 97 0.42 50.66 -5.36
C LEU A 97 1.82 50.63 -4.72
N PRO A 98 2.73 49.75 -5.15
CA PRO A 98 4.12 49.81 -4.69
C PRO A 98 4.73 51.16 -5.11
N PRO A 99 5.63 51.75 -4.31
CA PRO A 99 6.31 52.99 -4.69
C PRO A 99 7.10 52.77 -5.98
N ILE A 100 6.94 53.68 -6.95
CA ILE A 100 7.67 53.67 -8.23
C ILE A 100 9.17 53.88 -7.92
N PRO A 101 10.06 52.94 -8.23
CA PRO A 101 11.48 53.14 -8.04
C PRO A 101 12.01 53.97 -9.21
N GLY A 102 12.44 55.21 -8.97
CA GLY A 102 13.16 55.97 -10.00
C GLY A 102 13.07 57.50 -10.01
N SER A 103 12.60 58.17 -8.95
CA SER A 103 12.70 59.63 -8.85
C SER A 103 13.26 60.07 -7.51
N ALA A 104 14.59 59.94 -7.34
CA ALA A 104 15.37 60.75 -6.41
C ALA A 104 16.85 60.74 -6.84
N LEU A 105 17.48 61.92 -6.74
CA LEU A 105 18.84 62.34 -7.14
C LEU A 105 18.89 62.80 -8.61
N GLN A 106 18.96 64.10 -8.96
CA GLN A 106 19.71 65.23 -8.41
C GLN A 106 21.16 64.91 -8.04
#